data_AF-A0A8J2HLP6-F1
#
_entry.id   AF-A0A8J2HLP6-F1
#
_cell.length_a   1.000
_cell.length_b   1.000
_cell.length_c   1.000
_cell.angle_alpha   90.00
_cell.angle_beta   90.00
_cell.angle_gamma   90.00
#
_symmetry.space_group_name_H-M   'P 1'
#
loop_
_entity.id
_entity.type
_entity.pdbx_description
1 polymer ?
#
loop_
_entity_poly.entity_id
_entity_poly.type
_entity_poly.pdbx_seq_one_letter_code
_entity_poly.pdbx_strand_id
1 'polypeptide(L)'
;MLMPKKNRNAIYEHLFKEGVMVAKKDYHAPKHPELETIPNLEVIKAMQTSRPRPAASKSESSRPAEDRAGYRRGPGGPPASGDKKADIGPGTADLEFRGGFGRGKAPQ
;
A
#
# COMPACT_ATOMS: atom_id res chain seq x y z
N MET A 1 15.97 -1.45 7.04
CA MET A 1 17.05 -2.23 7.66
C MET A 1 16.97 -2.03 9.16
N LEU A 2 17.10 -3.09 9.96
CA LEU A 2 17.23 -2.95 11.40
C LEU A 2 18.65 -2.46 11.70
N MET A 3 18.78 -1.34 12.40
CA MET A 3 20.05 -0.70 12.72
C MET A 3 20.09 -0.36 14.21
N PRO A 4 21.23 -0.53 14.91
CA PRO A 4 21.38 -0.09 16.29
C PRO A 4 21.05 1.39 16.46
N LYS A 5 20.31 1.76 17.51
CA LYS A 5 19.93 3.17 17.79
C LYS A 5 21.15 4.08 17.91
N LYS A 6 22.24 3.59 18.50
CA LYS A 6 23.50 4.33 18.67
C LYS A 6 24.07 4.78 17.32
N ASN A 7 24.19 3.84 16.37
CA ASN A 7 24.73 4.11 15.04
C ASN A 7 23.81 5.05 14.26
N ARG A 8 22.50 4.82 14.34
CA ARG A 8 21.51 5.69 13.68
C ARG A 8 21.58 7.14 14.17
N ASN A 9 21.67 7.33 15.49
CA ASN A 9 21.77 8.67 16.07
C ASN A 9 23.08 9.36 15.67
N ALA A 10 24.20 8.65 15.73
CA ALA A 10 25.50 9.19 15.31
C ALA A 10 25.51 9.62 13.83
N ILE A 11 24.92 8.83 12.93
CA ILE A 11 24.77 9.20 11.51
C ILE A 11 23.97 10.50 11.37
N TYR A 12 22.83 10.63 12.06
CA TYR A 12 22.01 11.83 11.97
C TYR A 12 22.68 13.05 12.62
N GLU A 13 23.33 12.88 13.76
CA GLU A 13 24.08 13.97 14.40
C GLU A 13 25.17 14.50 13.49
N HIS A 14 25.94 13.62 12.82
CA HIS A 14 26.95 14.04 11.85
C HIS A 14 26.33 14.76 10.66
N LEU A 15 25.27 14.18 10.08
CA LEU A 15 24.56 14.76 8.94
C LEU A 15 23.98 16.15 9.26
N PHE A 16 23.42 16.36 10.45
CA PHE A 16 22.86 17.65 10.85
C PHE A 16 23.93 18.66 11.28
N LYS A 17 25.10 18.21 11.74
CA LYS A 17 26.25 19.07 12.04
C LYS A 17 26.90 19.61 10.77
N GLU A 18 27.16 18.76 9.79
CA GLU A 18 27.83 19.14 8.54
C GLU A 18 26.86 19.56 7.43
N GLY A 19 25.59 19.16 7.53
CA GLY A 19 24.53 19.42 6.55
C GLY A 19 24.57 18.50 5.31
N VAL A 20 25.72 17.87 5.04
CA VAL A 20 25.94 16.96 3.91
C VAL A 20 26.78 15.77 4.39
N MET A 21 26.55 14.59 3.81
CA MET A 21 27.36 13.40 4.05
C MET A 21 27.50 12.62 2.75
N VAL A 22 28.70 12.14 2.44
CA VAL A 22 28.99 11.43 1.18
C VAL A 22 29.40 9.99 1.45
N ALA A 23 28.61 9.04 0.93
CA ALA A 23 28.92 7.62 1.01
C ALA A 23 29.18 7.03 -0.38
N LYS A 24 30.34 6.39 -0.55
CA LYS A 24 30.61 5.55 -1.72
C LYS A 24 29.65 4.35 -1.70
N LYS A 25 29.14 3.93 -2.85
CA LYS A 25 28.13 2.83 -2.94
C LYS A 25 28.76 1.43 -2.79
N ASP A 26 29.59 1.25 -1.77
CA ASP A 26 30.28 0.00 -1.46
C ASP A 26 29.67 -0.64 -0.21
N TYR A 27 28.80 -1.64 -0.38
CA TYR A 27 28.04 -2.25 0.72
C TYR A 27 28.86 -3.15 1.64
N HIS A 28 30.05 -3.58 1.20
CA HIS A 28 30.93 -4.49 1.95
C HIS A 28 32.05 -3.75 2.71
N ALA A 29 32.14 -2.43 2.56
CA ALA A 29 33.14 -1.65 3.28
C ALA A 29 32.86 -1.73 4.79
N PRO A 30 33.83 -2.19 5.60
CA PRO A 30 33.63 -2.40 7.04
C PRO A 30 33.44 -1.09 7.79
N LYS A 31 33.95 0.02 7.23
CA LYS A 31 33.93 1.35 7.84
C LYS A 31 33.59 2.40 6.78
N HIS A 32 32.97 3.48 7.24
CA HIS A 32 32.77 4.70 6.47
C HIS A 32 33.94 5.67 6.68
N PRO A 33 34.40 6.42 5.66
CA PRO A 33 35.56 7.33 5.78
C PRO A 33 35.42 8.41 6.88
N GLU A 34 34.22 8.96 7.08
CA GLU A 34 33.96 9.98 8.11
C GLU A 34 33.58 9.39 9.47
N LEU A 35 33.14 8.12 9.51
CA LEU A 35 32.63 7.46 10.70
C LEU A 35 33.35 6.12 10.90
N GLU A 36 34.42 6.13 11.69
CA GLU A 36 35.32 4.99 11.89
C GLU A 36 34.65 3.76 12.52
N THR A 37 33.57 3.97 13.27
CA THR A 37 32.84 2.92 14.01
C THR A 37 31.65 2.36 13.25
N ILE A 38 31.21 3.01 12.16
CA ILE A 38 29.94 2.68 11.49
C ILE A 38 30.21 2.04 10.12
N PRO A 39 29.59 0.88 9.81
CA PRO A 39 29.67 0.28 8.49
C PRO A 39 29.04 1.16 7.42
N ASN A 40 29.64 1.17 6.22
CA ASN A 40 29.14 1.98 5.11
C ASN A 40 27.73 1.55 4.66
N LEU A 41 27.38 0.28 4.81
CA LEU A 41 26.03 -0.24 4.58
C LEU A 41 24.97 0.51 5.40
N GLU A 42 25.27 0.81 6.67
CA GLU A 42 24.35 1.52 7.56
C GLU A 42 24.12 2.95 7.10
N VAL A 43 25.17 3.66 6.72
CA VAL A 43 25.09 5.01 6.18
C VAL A 43 24.22 5.05 4.92
N ILE A 44 24.49 4.16 3.95
CA ILE A 44 23.74 4.11 2.68
C ILE A 44 22.25 3.82 2.93
N LYS A 45 21.94 2.89 3.83
CA LYS A 45 20.55 2.49 4.12
C LYS A 45 19.81 3.53 4.94
N ALA A 46 20.48 4.24 5.86
CA ALA A 46 19.90 5.37 6.57
C ALA A 46 19.46 6.47 5.57
N MET A 47 20.33 6.84 4.63
CA MET A 47 20.04 7.87 3.62
C MET A 47 18.99 7.43 2.59
N GLN A 48 18.88 6.13 2.32
CA GLN A 48 17.81 5.60 1.45
C GLN A 48 16.42 5.75 2.08
N THR A 49 16.32 5.59 3.41
CA THR A 49 15.04 5.70 4.13
C THR A 49 14.61 7.13 4.42
N SER A 50 15.55 8.08 4.47
CA SER A 50 15.26 9.50 4.71
C SER A 50 14.79 10.24 3.47
N ARG A 51 14.93 9.64 2.27
CA ARG A 51 14.40 10.26 1.04
C ARG A 51 12.87 10.32 1.11
N PRO A 52 12.26 11.50 0.95
CA PRO A 52 10.81 11.60 0.85
C PRO A 52 10.35 10.72 -0.31
N ARG A 53 9.39 9.82 -0.05
CA ARG A 53 8.79 9.03 -1.13
C ARG A 53 8.15 10.02 -2.11
N PRO A 54 8.37 9.88 -3.43
CA PRO A 54 7.62 10.67 -4.38
C PRO A 54 6.14 10.48 -4.06
N ALA A 55 5.42 11.59 -3.89
CA ALA A 55 3.97 11.56 -3.79
C ALA A 55 3.51 10.78 -5.03
N ALA A 56 2.92 9.60 -4.82
CA ALA A 56 2.40 8.82 -5.92
C ALA A 56 1.51 9.78 -6.71
N SER A 57 1.88 10.04 -7.97
CA SER A 57 0.95 10.63 -8.91
C SER A 57 -0.26 9.73 -8.84
N LYS A 58 -1.34 10.20 -8.20
CA LYS A 58 -2.64 9.55 -8.32
C LYS A 58 -2.87 9.57 -9.82
N SER A 59 -2.70 8.43 -10.48
CA SER A 59 -3.02 8.31 -11.87
C SER A 59 -4.49 8.67 -11.96
N GLU A 60 -4.81 9.84 -12.50
CA GLU A 60 -6.15 10.24 -12.92
C GLU A 60 -6.61 9.41 -14.13
N SER A 61 -6.34 8.10 -14.11
CA SER A 61 -7.18 7.14 -14.80
C SER A 61 -8.33 6.75 -13.87
N SER A 62 -9.00 7.77 -13.34
CA SER A 62 -10.31 7.62 -12.72
C SER A 62 -11.25 7.22 -13.84
N ARG A 63 -11.58 5.93 -13.92
CA ARG A 63 -12.73 5.48 -14.72
C ARG A 63 -13.93 6.37 -14.37
N PRO A 64 -14.73 6.82 -15.36
CA PRO A 64 -15.87 7.69 -15.09
C PRO A 64 -16.76 7.02 -14.04
N ALA A 65 -17.24 7.81 -13.08
CA ALA A 65 -18.07 7.33 -11.96
C ALA A 65 -19.31 6.53 -12.43
N GLU A 66 -19.69 6.71 -13.69
CA GLU A 66 -20.75 6.04 -14.43
C GLU A 66 -20.57 4.52 -14.51
N ASP A 67 -19.35 4.02 -14.74
CA ASP A 67 -19.08 2.56 -14.82
C ASP A 67 -19.36 1.87 -13.48
N ARG A 68 -19.07 2.58 -12.37
CA ARG A 68 -19.31 2.09 -11.01
C ARG A 68 -20.80 2.10 -10.67
N ALA A 69 -21.55 3.07 -11.18
CA ALA A 69 -22.99 3.16 -11.03
C ALA A 69 -23.74 2.13 -11.89
N GLY A 70 -23.25 1.85 -13.11
CA GLY A 70 -23.78 0.83 -14.01
C GLY A 70 -23.63 -0.58 -13.46
N TYR A 71 -22.48 -0.91 -12.86
CA TYR A 71 -22.29 -2.23 -12.24
C TYR A 71 -23.14 -2.45 -10.98
N ARG A 72 -23.42 -1.36 -10.24
CA ARG A 72 -24.28 -1.41 -9.05
C ARG A 72 -25.74 -1.59 -9.42
N ARG A 73 -26.15 -1.08 -10.59
CA ARG A 73 -27.40 -1.45 -11.26
C ARG A 73 -27.16 -2.71 -12.10
N GLY A 74 -27.01 -3.84 -11.42
CA GLY A 74 -27.06 -5.14 -12.10
C GLY A 74 -28.33 -5.28 -12.95
N PRO A 75 -28.38 -6.24 -13.89
CA PRO A 75 -29.48 -6.41 -14.87
C PRO A 75 -30.80 -6.91 -14.25
N GLY A 76 -31.10 -6.53 -13.01
CA GLY A 76 -32.29 -6.90 -12.23
C GLY A 76 -33.02 -5.70 -11.63
N GLY A 77 -32.99 -4.53 -12.29
CA GLY A 77 -34.00 -3.49 -12.04
C GLY A 77 -35.42 -4.01 -12.33
N PRO A 78 -36.47 -3.43 -11.73
CA PRO A 78 -37.84 -3.96 -11.79
C PRO A 78 -38.26 -4.19 -13.25
N PRO A 79 -38.89 -5.35 -13.55
CA PRO A 79 -39.06 -5.82 -14.92
C PRO A 79 -40.00 -4.90 -15.71
N ALA A 80 -39.52 -4.40 -16.85
CA ALA A 80 -40.42 -4.02 -17.94
C ALA A 80 -41.10 -5.30 -18.46
N SER A 81 -42.41 -5.22 -18.57
CA SER A 81 -43.33 -6.23 -19.09
C SER A 81 -42.78 -6.96 -20.33
N GLY A 82 -42.82 -8.31 -20.32
CA GLY A 82 -42.56 -9.13 -21.50
C GLY A 82 -41.71 -10.39 -21.27
N ASP A 83 -42.36 -11.46 -20.82
CA ASP A 83 -42.17 -12.85 -21.27
C ASP A 83 -40.76 -13.36 -21.60
N LYS A 84 -39.90 -13.61 -20.59
CA LYS A 84 -38.69 -14.47 -20.73
C LYS A 84 -38.35 -15.26 -19.46
N LYS A 85 -39.33 -15.99 -18.91
CA LYS A 85 -39.10 -16.93 -17.79
C LYS A 85 -39.53 -18.32 -18.25
N ALA A 86 -38.61 -19.09 -18.83
CA ALA A 86 -38.87 -20.51 -19.09
C ALA A 86 -37.61 -21.40 -19.10
N ASP A 87 -36.43 -20.94 -19.53
CA ASP A 87 -35.36 -21.91 -19.90
C ASP A 87 -33.96 -21.62 -19.35
N ILE A 88 -33.77 -21.59 -18.02
CA ILE A 88 -32.43 -21.82 -17.45
C ILE A 88 -32.57 -22.78 -16.25
N GLY A 89 -31.95 -23.96 -16.39
CA GLY A 89 -32.03 -25.13 -15.52
C GLY A 89 -31.56 -24.96 -14.06
N PRO A 90 -31.42 -26.06 -13.32
CA PRO A 90 -31.72 -26.15 -11.90
C PRO A 90 -30.78 -25.30 -11.04
N GLY A 91 -31.24 -24.10 -10.72
CA GLY A 91 -30.61 -23.16 -9.78
C GLY A 91 -31.63 -22.36 -8.97
N THR A 92 -32.92 -22.70 -9.05
CA THR A 92 -34.01 -22.11 -8.25
C THR A 92 -34.06 -22.70 -6.83
N ALA A 93 -32.90 -22.91 -6.22
CA ALA A 93 -32.80 -23.17 -4.80
C ALA A 93 -32.33 -21.86 -4.14
N ASP A 94 -33.11 -21.35 -3.19
CA ASP A 94 -32.72 -20.24 -2.33
C ASP A 94 -31.39 -20.61 -1.62
N LEU A 95 -30.28 -20.17 -2.22
CA LEU A 95 -28.96 -20.27 -1.61
C LEU A 95 -28.84 -19.15 -0.58
N GLU A 96 -29.06 -19.49 0.68
CA GLU A 96 -28.81 -18.61 1.81
C GLU A 96 -27.31 -18.27 1.89
N PHE A 97 -26.90 -17.19 1.22
CA PHE A 97 -25.60 -16.58 1.47
C PHE A 97 -25.65 -15.93 2.85
N ARG A 98 -25.15 -16.63 3.87
CA ARG A 98 -24.92 -16.07 5.20
C ARG A 98 -23.99 -14.86 5.08
N GLY A 99 -24.61 -13.69 5.01
CA GLY A 99 -23.94 -12.43 4.77
C GLY A 99 -22.95 -12.07 5.87
N GLY A 100 -21.72 -11.75 5.44
CA GLY A 100 -20.97 -10.63 5.98
C GLY A 100 -20.08 -10.88 7.19
N PHE A 101 -18.77 -10.97 6.95
CA PHE A 101 -17.77 -10.43 7.88
C PHE A 101 -17.82 -8.90 7.83
N GLY A 102 -18.80 -8.33 8.53
CA GLY A 102 -18.97 -6.89 8.71
C GLY A 102 -19.34 -6.58 10.16
N ARG A 103 -18.72 -5.55 10.73
CA ARG A 103 -18.94 -5.10 12.12
C ARG A 103 -20.38 -4.60 12.29
N GLY A 104 -21.29 -5.47 12.75
CA GLY A 104 -22.67 -5.16 13.09
C GLY A 104 -23.00 -5.63 14.51
N LYS A 105 -23.66 -4.78 15.29
CA LYS A 105 -24.05 -5.00 16.70
C LYS A 105 -25.07 -6.14 16.81
N ALA A 106 -24.92 -7.03 17.80
CA ALA A 106 -25.82 -8.17 18.01
C ALA A 106 -27.27 -7.73 18.32
N PRO A 107 -28.29 -8.44 17.83
CA PRO A 107 -29.68 -8.20 18.20
C PRO A 107 -29.97 -8.69 19.63
N GLN A 108 -30.91 -8.01 20.29
CA GLN A 108 -31.49 -8.30 21.61
C GLN A 108 -32.26 -9.61 21.62
#